data_AF-A0A4Q3BNJ9-F1
#
_entry.id   AF-A0A4Q3BNJ9-F1
#
_cell.length_a   1.000
_cell.length_b   1.000
_cell.length_c   1.000
_cell.angle_alpha   90.00
_cell.angle_beta   90.00
_cell.angle_gamma   90.00
#
_symmetry.space_group_name_H-M   'P 1'
#
loop_
_entity.id
_entity.type
_entity.pdbx_description
1 polymer ?
#
loop_
_entity_poly.entity_id
_entity_poly.type
_entity_poly.pdbx_seq_one_letter_code
_entity_poly.pdbx_strand_id
1 'polypeptide(L)'
;MIRNLDTAFRLLFFQNKIRLVKKAVLGLLLTGCIFLLCSCASSMRPLTSRVKVTDVTDIQKFETFSYISFIAKGNRAMYNDSISAMSKTLFIETLAANPNIPVTGAINVLDTNVLIRVEKEVNYLMSVVDKKRDVTRMKITPVLDSLLEREGKRFGLLTITTGFSRAPGNYGTEVTKGAAIGILTLGMYYQVPVKAESTMYAMVVDAKENNIAFFKKVSKLDKEPLDKAVLTKQIHQLFNGYFWYTW
;
A
#
# COMPACT_ATOMS: atom_id res chain seq x y z
N MET A 1 61.98 38.29 22.06
CA MET A 1 61.15 37.29 22.77
C MET A 1 59.65 37.46 22.56
N ILE A 2 59.11 38.68 22.38
CA ILE A 2 57.66 38.96 22.29
C ILE A 2 57.02 38.52 20.94
N ARG A 3 57.75 38.50 19.83
CA ARG A 3 57.21 38.11 18.50
C ARG A 3 56.86 36.62 18.36
N ASN A 4 57.45 35.73 19.17
CA ASN A 4 57.17 34.29 19.10
C ASN A 4 55.87 33.89 19.83
N LEU A 5 55.37 34.71 20.75
CA LEU A 5 54.11 34.44 21.46
C LEU A 5 52.88 34.70 20.59
N ASP A 6 52.90 35.74 19.74
CA ASP A 6 51.76 36.09 18.87
C ASP A 6 51.54 35.03 17.78
N THR A 7 52.62 34.45 17.22
CA THR A 7 52.51 33.39 16.21
C THR A 7 51.96 32.08 16.80
N ALA A 8 52.39 31.72 18.01
CA ALA A 8 51.89 30.54 18.71
C ALA A 8 50.40 30.69 19.08
N PHE A 9 49.98 31.88 19.49
CA PHE A 9 48.58 32.17 19.84
C PHE A 9 47.66 32.11 18.61
N ARG A 10 48.11 32.63 17.46
CA ARG A 10 47.37 32.55 16.18
C ARG A 10 47.24 31.12 15.68
N LEU A 11 48.27 30.29 15.83
CA LEU A 11 48.22 28.86 15.47
C LEU A 11 47.24 28.07 16.35
N LEU A 12 47.25 28.31 17.66
CA LEU A 12 46.29 27.71 18.60
C LEU A 12 44.84 28.12 18.30
N PHE A 13 44.62 29.40 17.99
CA PHE A 13 43.30 29.92 17.64
C PHE A 13 42.78 29.31 16.32
N PHE A 14 43.66 29.17 15.32
CA PHE A 14 43.32 28.56 14.04
C PHE A 14 43.02 27.06 14.18
N GLN A 15 43.80 26.32 14.97
CA GLN A 15 43.54 24.91 15.25
C GLN A 15 42.22 24.68 15.99
N ASN A 16 41.87 25.56 16.96
CA ASN A 16 40.58 25.47 17.65
C ASN A 16 39.41 25.79 16.72
N LYS A 17 39.55 26.77 15.81
CA LYS A 17 38.52 27.08 14.81
C LYS A 17 38.28 25.91 13.85
N ILE A 18 39.34 25.25 13.39
CA ILE A 18 39.24 24.04 12.56
C ILE A 18 38.57 22.89 13.32
N ARG A 19 38.91 22.67 14.59
CA ARG A 19 38.24 21.65 15.43
C ARG A 19 36.76 21.94 15.62
N LEU A 20 36.38 23.21 15.79
CA LEU A 20 34.98 23.62 15.95
C LEU A 20 34.17 23.39 14.67
N VAL A 21 34.72 23.78 13.51
CA VAL A 21 34.09 23.56 12.19
C VAL A 21 33.96 22.07 11.89
N LYS A 22 34.98 21.25 12.18
CA LYS A 22 34.91 19.79 12.02
C LYS A 22 33.82 19.16 12.91
N LYS A 23 33.67 19.62 14.16
CA LYS A 23 32.59 19.16 15.05
C LYS A 23 31.21 19.59 14.57
N ALA A 24 31.07 20.81 14.03
CA ALA A 24 29.82 21.31 13.47
C ALA A 24 29.42 20.55 12.19
N VAL A 25 30.36 20.31 11.27
CA VAL A 25 30.12 19.53 10.04
C VAL A 25 29.79 18.07 10.36
N LEU A 26 30.49 17.46 11.33
CA LEU A 26 30.19 16.10 11.78
C LEU A 26 28.82 16.01 12.46
N GLY A 27 28.45 17.00 13.27
CA GLY A 27 27.13 17.10 13.89
C GLY A 27 26.00 17.26 12.86
N LEU A 28 26.23 18.05 11.80
CA LEU A 28 25.28 18.27 10.71
C LEU A 28 25.12 17.02 9.83
N LEU A 29 26.20 16.26 9.60
CA LEU A 29 26.17 14.98 8.90
C LEU A 29 25.43 13.90 9.72
N LEU A 30 25.66 13.82 11.03
CA LEU A 30 24.97 12.89 11.93
C LEU A 30 23.47 13.18 12.04
N THR A 31 23.09 14.45 12.18
CA THR A 31 21.67 14.84 12.22
C THR A 31 20.97 14.63 10.87
N GLY A 32 21.65 14.89 9.74
CA GLY A 32 21.15 14.56 8.40
C GLY A 32 20.91 13.06 8.20
N CYS A 33 21.81 12.20 8.69
CA CYS A 33 21.63 10.75 8.63
C CYS A 33 20.45 10.25 9.49
N ILE A 34 20.17 10.88 10.63
CA ILE A 34 19.05 10.50 11.51
C ILE A 34 17.70 10.81 10.84
N PHE A 35 17.58 11.91 10.10
CA PHE A 35 16.35 12.22 9.35
C PHE A 35 16.11 11.30 8.15
N LEU A 36 17.16 10.73 7.54
CA LEU A 36 17.05 9.81 6.41
C LEU A 36 16.63 8.38 6.81
N LEU A 37 16.76 8.01 8.10
CA LEU A 37 16.40 6.67 8.60
C LEU A 37 14.92 6.54 9.02
N CYS A 38 14.14 7.63 9.00
CA CYS A 38 12.74 7.60 9.44
C CYS A 38 11.73 7.29 8.31
N SER A 39 12.17 7.04 7.08
CA SER A 39 11.29 6.64 5.96
C SER A 39 11.08 5.13 5.89
N CYS A 40 10.66 4.52 6.99
CA CYS A 40 10.21 3.13 7.01
C CYS A 40 8.69 3.06 6.83
N ALA A 41 8.27 2.64 5.63
CA ALA A 41 6.98 2.05 5.27
C ALA A 41 5.83 2.23 6.28
N SER A 42 5.00 3.25 6.07
CA SER A 42 3.72 3.40 6.76
C SER A 42 2.74 2.30 6.33
N SER A 43 2.93 1.07 6.83
CA SER A 43 1.87 0.06 6.78
C SER A 43 0.77 0.53 7.73
N MET A 44 -0.34 0.99 7.17
CA MET A 44 -1.48 1.45 7.95
C MET A 44 -1.93 0.32 8.88
N ARG A 45 -2.16 0.62 10.16
CA ARG A 45 -2.66 -0.40 11.10
C ARG A 45 -4.00 -0.96 10.58
N PRO A 46 -4.27 -2.26 10.75
CA PRO A 46 -5.55 -2.81 10.36
C PRO A 46 -6.67 -2.14 11.18
N LEU A 47 -7.80 -1.89 10.53
CA LEU A 47 -9.03 -1.47 11.21
C LEU A 47 -9.77 -2.73 11.61
N THR A 48 -10.14 -2.83 12.89
CA THR A 48 -10.81 -4.02 13.44
C THR A 48 -12.04 -3.60 14.24
N SER A 49 -13.09 -4.41 14.20
CA SER A 49 -14.24 -4.24 15.10
C SER A 49 -14.00 -4.95 16.44
N ARG A 50 -15.07 -5.26 17.17
CA ARG A 50 -15.02 -6.02 18.42
C ARG A 50 -14.96 -7.53 18.21
N VAL A 51 -15.09 -8.00 16.96
CA VAL A 51 -14.98 -9.42 16.62
C VAL A 51 -13.56 -9.89 16.93
N LYS A 52 -13.44 -10.94 17.74
CA LYS A 52 -12.14 -11.51 18.10
C LYS A 52 -11.58 -12.28 16.91
N VAL A 53 -10.28 -12.15 16.65
CA VAL A 53 -9.60 -12.88 15.57
C VAL A 53 -9.79 -14.40 15.70
N THR A 54 -9.81 -14.93 16.94
CA THR A 54 -10.05 -16.35 17.23
C THR A 54 -11.41 -16.86 16.78
N ASP A 55 -12.39 -15.96 16.65
CA ASP A 55 -13.74 -16.32 16.19
C ASP A 55 -13.81 -16.33 14.66
N VAL A 56 -12.86 -15.70 13.97
CA VAL A 56 -12.83 -15.57 12.51
C VAL A 56 -12.21 -16.82 11.90
N THR A 57 -13.01 -17.87 11.85
CA THR A 57 -12.71 -19.16 11.21
C THR A 57 -13.63 -19.38 10.00
N ASP A 58 -13.30 -20.31 9.10
CA ASP A 58 -14.18 -20.74 8.00
C ASP A 58 -14.56 -19.60 7.02
N ILE A 59 -13.58 -18.79 6.64
CA ILE A 59 -13.79 -17.63 5.77
C ILE A 59 -14.13 -18.08 4.35
N GLN A 60 -15.23 -17.54 3.81
CA GLN A 60 -15.58 -17.71 2.41
C GLN A 60 -15.07 -16.55 1.57
N LYS A 61 -14.25 -16.86 0.58
CA LYS A 61 -13.70 -15.84 -0.32
C LYS A 61 -14.74 -15.44 -1.38
N PHE A 62 -15.05 -14.16 -1.48
CA PHE A 62 -15.79 -13.62 -2.61
C PHE A 62 -14.87 -13.43 -3.82
N GLU A 63 -15.45 -13.12 -4.98
CA GLU A 63 -14.66 -12.76 -6.15
C GLU A 63 -13.72 -11.58 -5.87
N THR A 64 -12.45 -11.74 -6.23
CA THR A 64 -11.48 -10.64 -6.21
C THR A 64 -11.72 -9.74 -7.41
N PHE A 65 -12.00 -8.47 -7.15
CA PHE A 65 -12.12 -7.47 -8.21
C PHE A 65 -10.78 -6.79 -8.48
N SER A 66 -10.45 -6.58 -9.75
CA SER A 66 -9.14 -6.09 -10.17
C SER A 66 -9.29 -4.95 -11.16
N TYR A 67 -8.66 -3.82 -10.85
CA TYR A 67 -8.70 -2.59 -11.64
C TYR A 67 -7.28 -2.07 -11.87
N ILE A 68 -6.57 -2.71 -12.79
CA ILE A 68 -5.23 -2.30 -13.18
C ILE A 68 -5.30 -1.48 -14.46
N SER A 69 -4.65 -0.32 -14.41
CA SER A 69 -4.49 0.55 -15.57
C SER A 69 -3.13 0.35 -16.23
N PHE A 70 -3.04 0.70 -17.50
CA PHE A 70 -1.80 0.77 -18.26
C PHE A 70 -1.54 2.21 -18.71
N ILE A 71 -0.32 2.69 -18.49
CA ILE A 71 0.13 3.99 -18.98
C ILE A 71 1.06 3.74 -20.18
N ALA A 72 0.51 3.87 -21.37
CA ALA A 72 1.27 3.71 -22.62
C ALA A 72 2.17 4.91 -22.92
N LYS A 73 1.67 6.13 -22.71
CA LYS A 73 2.36 7.38 -23.01
C LYS A 73 1.99 8.49 -22.03
N GLY A 74 2.97 9.30 -21.63
CA GLY A 74 2.75 10.40 -20.71
C GLY A 74 2.39 9.89 -19.31
N ASN A 75 1.45 10.57 -18.67
CA ASN A 75 0.93 10.25 -17.34
C ASN A 75 -0.56 9.88 -17.37
N ARG A 76 -1.08 9.35 -18.48
CA ARG A 76 -2.49 8.96 -18.63
C ARG A 76 -2.66 7.47 -18.41
N ALA A 77 -3.30 7.11 -17.31
CA ALA A 77 -3.67 5.73 -16.99
C ALA A 77 -4.98 5.36 -17.69
N MET A 78 -4.99 4.25 -18.41
CA MET A 78 -6.18 3.68 -19.03
C MET A 78 -6.41 2.28 -18.47
N TYR A 79 -7.63 1.99 -18.02
CA TYR A 79 -7.99 0.66 -17.54
C TYR A 79 -7.68 -0.41 -18.61
N ASN A 80 -7.17 -1.56 -18.16
CA ASN A 80 -6.77 -2.66 -19.04
C ASN A 80 -7.29 -3.99 -18.50
N ASP A 81 -8.23 -4.61 -19.23
CA ASP A 81 -8.85 -5.88 -18.85
C ASP A 81 -7.84 -7.01 -18.72
N SER A 82 -6.94 -7.17 -19.70
CA SER A 82 -5.96 -8.27 -19.72
C SER A 82 -5.02 -8.21 -18.51
N ILE A 83 -4.49 -7.03 -18.21
CA ILE A 83 -3.62 -6.83 -17.05
C ILE A 83 -4.39 -7.02 -15.74
N SER A 84 -5.64 -6.55 -15.69
CA SER A 84 -6.51 -6.73 -14.52
C SER A 84 -6.80 -8.21 -14.26
N ALA A 85 -7.09 -9.00 -15.29
CA ALA A 85 -7.31 -10.43 -15.20
C ALA A 85 -6.05 -11.19 -14.75
N MET A 86 -4.87 -10.82 -15.26
CA MET A 86 -3.59 -11.39 -14.81
C MET A 86 -3.33 -11.06 -13.33
N SER A 87 -3.51 -9.80 -12.92
CA SER A 87 -3.37 -9.38 -11.52
C SER A 87 -4.31 -10.15 -10.59
N LYS A 88 -5.58 -10.31 -10.99
CA LYS A 88 -6.57 -11.11 -10.25
C LYS A 88 -6.09 -12.54 -10.05
N THR A 89 -5.63 -13.18 -11.12
CA THR A 89 -5.15 -14.57 -11.10
C THR A 89 -3.95 -14.72 -10.15
N LEU A 90 -2.93 -13.87 -10.32
CA LEU A 90 -1.75 -13.86 -9.47
C LEU A 90 -2.08 -13.61 -8.00
N PHE A 91 -2.99 -12.68 -7.71
CA PHE A 91 -3.45 -12.43 -6.35
C PHE A 91 -4.12 -13.66 -5.74
N ILE A 92 -5.04 -14.29 -6.48
CA ILE A 92 -5.75 -15.49 -6.00
C ILE A 92 -4.78 -16.63 -5.72
N GLU A 93 -3.84 -16.90 -6.62
CA GLU A 93 -2.81 -17.92 -6.43
C GLU A 93 -1.93 -17.63 -5.21
N THR A 94 -1.50 -16.38 -5.06
CA THR A 94 -0.64 -15.97 -3.95
C THR A 94 -1.37 -16.01 -2.61
N LEU A 95 -2.66 -15.68 -2.60
CA LEU A 95 -3.51 -15.79 -1.42
C LEU A 95 -3.72 -17.26 -1.02
N ALA A 96 -4.03 -18.13 -2.00
CA ALA A 96 -4.25 -19.55 -1.77
C ALA A 96 -3.00 -20.28 -1.26
N ALA A 97 -1.81 -19.80 -1.62
CA ALA A 97 -0.54 -20.34 -1.13
C ALA A 97 -0.24 -19.97 0.34
N ASN A 98 -1.05 -19.12 0.99
CA ASN A 98 -0.84 -18.69 2.36
C ASN A 98 -1.74 -19.47 3.34
N PRO A 99 -1.20 -20.45 4.11
CA PRO A 99 -1.99 -21.29 5.00
C PRO A 99 -2.48 -20.58 6.26
N ASN A 100 -1.94 -19.39 6.58
CA ASN A 100 -2.26 -18.69 7.83
C ASN A 100 -3.58 -17.92 7.76
N ILE A 101 -4.20 -17.84 6.59
CA ILE A 101 -5.50 -17.20 6.40
C ILE A 101 -6.54 -18.32 6.36
N PRO A 102 -7.53 -18.35 7.25
CA PRO A 102 -8.47 -19.46 7.37
C PRO A 102 -9.57 -19.42 6.28
N VAL A 103 -9.16 -19.29 5.01
CA VAL A 103 -10.03 -19.40 3.84
C VAL A 103 -10.32 -20.87 3.59
N THR A 104 -11.58 -21.27 3.75
CA THR A 104 -12.03 -22.67 3.62
C THR A 104 -12.83 -22.92 2.35
N GLY A 105 -13.31 -21.85 1.69
CA GLY A 105 -14.13 -21.95 0.50
C GLY A 105 -14.29 -20.63 -0.23
N ALA A 106 -15.16 -20.63 -1.23
CA ALA A 106 -15.48 -19.46 -2.04
C ALA A 106 -16.98 -19.34 -2.26
N ILE A 107 -17.47 -18.11 -2.32
CA ILE A 107 -18.85 -17.81 -2.71
C ILE A 107 -18.89 -17.74 -4.24
N ASN A 108 -19.51 -18.74 -4.87
CA ASN A 108 -19.69 -18.78 -6.31
C ASN A 108 -20.97 -18.03 -6.71
N VAL A 109 -20.82 -16.93 -7.44
CA VAL A 109 -21.93 -16.13 -7.97
C VAL A 109 -22.00 -16.34 -9.47
N LEU A 110 -22.90 -17.22 -9.93
CA LEU A 110 -23.04 -17.56 -11.35
C LEU A 110 -23.88 -16.55 -12.14
N ASP A 111 -24.80 -15.86 -11.47
CA ASP A 111 -25.64 -14.83 -12.09
C ASP A 111 -24.85 -13.53 -12.24
N THR A 112 -24.62 -13.10 -13.48
CA THR A 112 -23.88 -11.89 -13.81
C THR A 112 -24.49 -10.61 -13.21
N ASN A 113 -25.82 -10.51 -13.13
CA ASN A 113 -26.47 -9.35 -12.53
C ASN A 113 -26.23 -9.30 -11.02
N VAL A 114 -26.23 -10.45 -10.36
CA VAL A 114 -25.88 -10.55 -8.93
C VAL A 114 -24.40 -10.22 -8.75
N LEU A 115 -23.51 -10.71 -9.62
CA LEU A 115 -22.09 -10.40 -9.55
C LEU A 115 -21.81 -8.90 -9.69
N ILE A 116 -22.47 -8.21 -10.62
CA ILE A 116 -22.36 -6.75 -10.78
C ILE A 116 -22.84 -6.02 -9.51
N ARG A 117 -23.88 -6.52 -8.83
CA ARG A 117 -24.34 -5.95 -7.55
C ARG A 117 -23.33 -6.18 -6.44
N VAL A 118 -22.76 -7.39 -6.34
CA VAL A 118 -21.67 -7.72 -5.41
C VAL A 118 -20.49 -6.79 -5.63
N GLU A 119 -20.04 -6.61 -6.88
CA GLU A 119 -18.95 -5.70 -7.23
C GLU A 119 -19.22 -4.27 -6.74
N LYS A 120 -20.43 -3.75 -6.97
CA LYS A 120 -20.83 -2.40 -6.51
C LYS A 120 -20.83 -2.28 -4.99
N GLU A 121 -21.37 -3.28 -4.29
CA GLU A 121 -21.39 -3.29 -2.83
C GLU A 121 -19.99 -3.38 -2.21
N VAL A 122 -19.13 -4.25 -2.77
CA VAL A 122 -17.73 -4.38 -2.35
C VAL A 122 -16.98 -3.07 -2.56
N ASN A 123 -17.11 -2.44 -3.73
CA ASN A 123 -16.50 -1.14 -4.02
C ASN A 123 -17.02 -0.05 -3.08
N TYR A 124 -18.32 -0.02 -2.82
CA TYR A 124 -18.93 0.92 -1.88
C TYR A 124 -18.34 0.77 -0.47
N LEU A 125 -18.33 -0.44 0.09
CA LEU A 125 -17.81 -0.69 1.43
C LEU A 125 -16.33 -0.31 1.55
N MET A 126 -15.51 -0.79 0.61
CA MET A 126 -14.07 -0.49 0.58
C MET A 126 -13.81 1.01 0.48
N SER A 127 -14.54 1.72 -0.39
CA SER A 127 -14.39 3.17 -0.57
C SER A 127 -14.82 3.97 0.68
N VAL A 128 -15.94 3.59 1.30
CA VAL A 128 -16.42 4.26 2.51
C VAL A 128 -15.45 4.06 3.66
N VAL A 129 -14.96 2.83 3.88
CA VAL A 129 -14.00 2.53 4.95
C VAL A 129 -12.63 3.18 4.67
N ASP A 130 -12.13 3.15 3.43
CA ASP A 130 -10.86 3.80 3.07
C ASP A 130 -10.90 5.30 3.35
N LYS A 131 -12.04 5.96 3.05
CA LYS A 131 -12.23 7.39 3.29
C LYS A 131 -12.45 7.74 4.76
N LYS A 132 -13.34 7.02 5.44
CA LYS A 132 -13.72 7.32 6.83
C LYS A 132 -12.69 6.83 7.85
N ARG A 133 -11.85 5.87 7.46
CA ARG A 133 -10.87 5.21 8.34
C ARG A 133 -11.52 4.57 9.59
N ASP A 134 -12.74 4.07 9.44
CA ASP A 134 -13.51 3.48 10.53
C ASP A 134 -14.38 2.32 10.02
N VAL A 135 -14.41 1.24 10.80
CA VAL A 135 -15.25 0.04 10.57
C VAL A 135 -16.30 -0.16 11.67
N THR A 136 -16.22 0.56 12.79
CA THR A 136 -16.98 0.27 14.02
C THR A 136 -18.49 0.45 13.88
N ARG A 137 -18.93 1.33 12.98
CA ARG A 137 -20.34 1.62 12.68
C ARG A 137 -20.79 1.11 11.32
N MET A 138 -19.91 0.39 10.62
CA MET A 138 -20.18 -0.11 9.28
C MET A 138 -20.90 -1.45 9.37
N LYS A 139 -21.90 -1.61 8.50
CA LYS A 139 -22.69 -2.82 8.35
C LYS A 139 -22.30 -3.54 7.07
N ILE A 140 -22.46 -4.86 7.06
CA ILE A 140 -22.42 -5.61 5.81
C ILE A 140 -23.62 -5.19 4.94
N THR A 141 -23.44 -5.23 3.64
CA THR A 141 -24.49 -4.84 2.69
C THR A 141 -25.43 -6.02 2.39
N PRO A 142 -26.70 -5.77 2.01
CA PRO A 142 -27.71 -6.82 1.94
C PRO A 142 -27.40 -7.97 0.97
N VAL A 143 -26.76 -7.71 -0.18
CA VAL A 143 -26.44 -8.79 -1.12
C VAL A 143 -25.31 -9.67 -0.58
N LEU A 144 -24.28 -9.08 0.03
CA LEU A 144 -23.20 -9.84 0.66
C LEU A 144 -23.71 -10.69 1.84
N ASP A 145 -24.58 -10.11 2.66
CA ASP A 145 -25.19 -10.76 3.82
C ASP A 145 -26.03 -11.96 3.37
N SER A 146 -26.96 -11.74 2.43
CA SER A 146 -27.81 -12.80 1.89
C SER A 146 -27.02 -13.94 1.23
N LEU A 147 -25.91 -13.64 0.56
CA LEU A 147 -25.05 -14.67 -0.03
C LEU A 147 -24.34 -15.51 1.04
N LEU A 148 -23.90 -14.90 2.13
CA LEU A 148 -23.31 -15.63 3.26
C LEU A 148 -24.35 -16.48 4.00
N GLU A 149 -25.52 -15.92 4.27
CA GLU A 149 -26.64 -16.62 4.91
C GLU A 149 -27.08 -17.84 4.09
N ARG A 150 -27.20 -17.71 2.76
CA ARG A 150 -27.59 -18.81 1.87
C ARG A 150 -26.64 -20.00 1.96
N GLU A 151 -25.34 -19.75 2.08
CA GLU A 151 -24.32 -20.80 2.20
C GLU A 151 -24.17 -21.29 3.66
N GLY A 152 -24.90 -20.69 4.62
CA GLY A 152 -24.78 -21.00 6.05
C GLY A 152 -23.44 -20.56 6.65
N LYS A 153 -22.86 -19.47 6.12
CA LYS A 153 -21.50 -19.00 6.44
C LYS A 153 -21.54 -17.66 7.15
N ARG A 154 -20.64 -17.48 8.11
CA ARG A 154 -20.57 -16.25 8.91
C ARG A 154 -19.64 -15.20 8.30
N PHE A 155 -18.47 -15.63 7.83
CA PHE A 155 -17.41 -14.71 7.42
C PHE A 155 -17.16 -14.72 5.93
N GLY A 156 -17.12 -13.52 5.34
CA GLY A 156 -16.76 -13.30 3.95
C GLY A 156 -15.45 -12.53 3.82
N LEU A 157 -14.55 -12.95 2.94
CA LEU A 157 -13.36 -12.19 2.55
C LEU A 157 -13.60 -11.49 1.22
N LEU A 158 -13.58 -10.16 1.26
CA LEU A 158 -13.66 -9.27 0.12
C LEU A 158 -12.26 -8.75 -0.21
N THR A 159 -11.90 -8.75 -1.49
CA THR A 159 -10.56 -8.31 -1.92
C THR A 159 -10.65 -7.47 -3.20
N ILE A 160 -9.84 -6.41 -3.25
CA ILE A 160 -9.67 -5.59 -4.46
C ILE A 160 -8.18 -5.39 -4.73
N THR A 161 -7.75 -5.54 -5.98
CA THR A 161 -6.42 -5.11 -6.44
C THR A 161 -6.55 -3.94 -7.41
N THR A 162 -5.82 -2.85 -7.17
CA THR A 162 -5.81 -1.67 -8.05
C THR A 162 -4.39 -1.18 -8.29
N GLY A 163 -4.21 -0.35 -9.30
CA GLY A 163 -2.91 0.29 -9.56
C GLY A 163 -2.67 0.49 -11.05
N PHE A 164 -1.40 0.60 -11.42
CA PHE A 164 -1.03 0.72 -12.82
C PHE A 164 0.39 0.20 -13.10
N SER A 165 0.58 -0.23 -14.34
CA SER A 165 1.91 -0.47 -14.93
C SER A 165 2.17 0.53 -16.06
N ARG A 166 3.45 0.78 -16.35
CA ARG A 166 3.88 1.67 -17.43
C ARG A 166 4.51 0.89 -18.58
N ALA A 167 4.32 1.38 -19.80
CA ALA A 167 5.12 0.93 -20.93
C ALA A 167 6.62 1.15 -20.67
N PRO A 168 7.49 0.21 -21.08
CA PRO A 168 8.94 0.42 -21.05
C PRO A 168 9.34 1.73 -21.75
N GLY A 169 10.31 2.45 -21.20
CA GLY A 169 10.78 3.73 -21.74
C GLY A 169 9.87 4.94 -21.47
N ASN A 170 8.58 4.75 -21.18
CA ASN A 170 7.68 5.86 -20.85
C ASN A 170 8.12 6.58 -19.55
N TYR A 171 8.45 5.82 -18.50
CA TYR A 171 8.92 6.40 -17.24
C TYR A 171 10.15 7.31 -17.42
N GLY A 172 11.19 6.82 -18.10
CA GLY A 172 12.41 7.59 -18.35
C GLY A 172 12.14 8.87 -19.14
N THR A 173 11.29 8.78 -20.18
CA THR A 173 10.88 9.94 -20.98
C THR A 173 10.20 11.01 -20.12
N GLU A 174 9.31 10.62 -19.21
CA GLU A 174 8.62 11.56 -18.33
C GLU A 174 9.53 12.13 -17.24
N VAL A 175 10.49 11.36 -16.73
CA VAL A 175 11.52 11.85 -15.80
C VAL A 175 12.36 12.94 -16.48
N THR A 176 12.81 12.70 -17.71
CA THR A 176 13.60 13.69 -18.48
C THR A 176 12.81 14.96 -18.75
N LYS A 177 11.52 14.86 -19.12
CA LYS A 177 10.65 16.03 -19.28
C LYS A 177 10.48 16.82 -17.99
N GLY A 178 10.23 16.11 -16.88
CA GLY A 178 10.12 16.72 -15.55
C GLY A 178 11.40 17.47 -15.18
N ALA A 179 12.57 16.87 -15.41
CA ALA A 179 13.87 17.50 -15.16
C ALA A 179 14.08 18.75 -16.04
N ALA A 180 13.74 18.68 -17.34
CA ALA A 180 13.83 19.83 -18.23
C ALA A 180 12.94 21.00 -17.77
N ILE A 181 11.69 20.73 -17.38
CA ILE A 181 10.78 21.75 -16.82
C ILE A 181 11.33 22.27 -15.48
N GLY A 182 11.86 21.40 -14.63
CA GLY A 182 12.49 21.80 -13.37
C GLY A 182 13.65 22.77 -13.61
N ILE A 183 14.51 22.51 -14.60
CA ILE A 183 15.59 23.42 -14.98
C ILE A 183 15.02 24.74 -15.53
N LEU A 184 14.06 24.69 -16.45
CA LEU A 184 13.45 25.88 -17.07
C LEU A 184 12.71 26.76 -16.06
N THR A 185 12.14 26.16 -15.03
CA THR A 185 11.42 26.86 -13.97
C THR A 185 12.29 27.14 -12.75
N LEU A 186 13.61 26.96 -12.86
CA LEU A 186 14.59 27.18 -11.79
C LEU A 186 14.21 26.45 -10.49
N GLY A 187 13.64 25.25 -10.62
CA GLY A 187 13.22 24.38 -9.52
C GLY A 187 11.80 24.61 -9.01
N MET A 188 11.05 25.59 -9.53
CA MET A 188 9.68 25.87 -9.06
C MET A 188 8.67 24.79 -9.44
N TYR A 189 8.85 24.10 -10.57
CA TYR A 189 7.96 23.04 -11.01
C TYR A 189 8.73 21.77 -11.35
N TYR A 190 8.61 20.76 -10.48
CA TYR A 190 9.16 19.43 -10.71
C TYR A 190 8.15 18.37 -10.24
N GLN A 191 7.56 17.63 -11.20
CA GLN A 191 6.74 16.47 -10.90
C GLN A 191 7.57 15.20 -11.15
N VAL A 192 7.81 14.43 -10.09
CA VAL A 192 8.41 13.10 -10.22
C VAL A 192 7.32 12.13 -10.69
N PRO A 193 7.40 11.58 -11.90
CA PRO A 193 6.45 10.55 -12.31
C PRO A 193 6.63 9.32 -11.41
N VAL A 194 5.55 8.58 -11.18
CA VAL A 194 5.58 7.27 -10.50
C VAL A 194 5.73 6.17 -11.56
N LYS A 195 6.64 5.21 -11.34
CA LYS A 195 6.93 4.15 -12.31
C LYS A 195 5.78 3.16 -12.45
N ALA A 196 5.27 2.70 -11.32
CA ALA A 196 4.15 1.75 -11.23
C ALA A 196 3.49 1.92 -9.87
N GLU A 197 2.27 1.43 -9.73
CA GLU A 197 1.58 1.38 -8.43
C GLU A 197 0.91 0.03 -8.28
N SER A 198 1.06 -0.56 -7.10
CA SER A 198 0.31 -1.74 -6.68
C SER A 198 -0.40 -1.45 -5.37
N THR A 199 -1.72 -1.52 -5.37
CA THR A 199 -2.56 -1.31 -4.20
C THR A 199 -3.49 -2.52 -4.01
N MET A 200 -3.58 -3.00 -2.77
CA MET A 200 -4.50 -4.07 -2.41
C MET A 200 -5.38 -3.68 -1.22
N TYR A 201 -6.59 -4.20 -1.23
CA TYR A 201 -7.56 -4.09 -0.17
C TYR A 201 -8.00 -5.49 0.27
N ALA A 202 -8.13 -5.68 1.58
CA ALA A 202 -8.76 -6.86 2.15
C ALA A 202 -9.74 -6.42 3.23
N MET A 203 -10.93 -7.03 3.24
CA MET A 203 -11.96 -6.80 4.23
C MET A 203 -12.60 -8.13 4.62
N VAL A 204 -12.78 -8.36 5.91
CA VAL A 204 -13.57 -9.48 6.41
C VAL A 204 -14.90 -8.93 6.93
N VAL A 205 -16.00 -9.43 6.40
CA VAL A 205 -17.36 -9.10 6.82
C VAL A 205 -17.93 -10.22 7.69
N ASP A 206 -18.78 -9.88 8.66
CA ASP A 206 -19.43 -10.79 9.60
C ASP A 206 -20.96 -10.67 9.45
N ALA A 207 -21.59 -11.69 8.87
CA ALA A 207 -23.03 -11.76 8.67
C ALA A 207 -23.79 -11.88 10.00
N LYS A 208 -23.24 -12.64 10.97
CA LYS A 208 -23.90 -12.87 12.26
C LYS A 208 -24.05 -11.58 13.07
N GLU A 209 -23.00 -10.79 13.13
CA GLU A 209 -22.96 -9.53 13.89
C GLU A 209 -23.29 -8.31 13.02
N ASN A 210 -23.64 -8.53 11.75
CA ASN A 210 -23.93 -7.52 10.72
C ASN A 210 -22.90 -6.38 10.73
N ASN A 211 -21.61 -6.72 10.62
CA ASN A 211 -20.52 -5.75 10.72
C ASN A 211 -19.33 -6.06 9.80
N ILE A 212 -18.34 -5.17 9.83
CA ILE A 212 -17.03 -5.39 9.22
C ILE A 212 -16.05 -5.77 10.34
N ALA A 213 -15.57 -7.02 10.34
CA ALA A 213 -14.63 -7.52 11.35
C ALA A 213 -13.22 -6.92 11.17
N PHE A 214 -12.80 -6.77 9.91
CA PHE A 214 -11.45 -6.34 9.56
C PHE A 214 -11.43 -5.57 8.25
N PHE A 215 -10.55 -4.58 8.15
CA PHE A 215 -10.16 -3.93 6.90
C PHE A 215 -8.70 -3.51 6.92
N LYS A 216 -8.01 -3.73 5.81
CA LYS A 216 -6.68 -3.12 5.57
C LYS A 216 -6.47 -2.82 4.09
N LYS A 217 -5.73 -1.74 3.86
CA LYS A 217 -5.21 -1.32 2.56
C LYS A 217 -3.68 -1.32 2.61
N VAL A 218 -3.04 -1.83 1.56
CA VAL A 218 -1.60 -1.75 1.37
C VAL A 218 -1.30 -1.20 -0.03
N SER A 219 -0.68 -0.03 -0.09
CA SER A 219 -0.23 0.61 -1.33
C SER A 219 1.28 0.64 -1.42
N LYS A 220 1.82 0.36 -2.62
CA LYS A 220 3.24 0.41 -2.95
C LYS A 220 3.43 1.22 -4.23
N LEU A 221 4.04 2.38 -4.09
CA LEU A 221 4.53 3.17 -5.22
C LEU A 221 5.83 2.53 -5.75
N ASP A 222 6.07 2.71 -7.05
CA ASP A 222 7.20 2.19 -7.80
C ASP A 222 7.36 0.66 -7.73
N LYS A 223 6.25 -0.05 -7.54
CA LYS A 223 6.19 -1.52 -7.54
C LYS A 223 5.13 -2.00 -8.52
N GLU A 224 5.47 -3.03 -9.28
CA GLU A 224 4.60 -3.58 -10.32
C GLU A 224 3.46 -4.41 -9.71
N PRO A 225 2.20 -4.20 -10.13
CA PRO A 225 1.05 -4.99 -9.69
C PRO A 225 1.01 -6.41 -10.28
N LEU A 226 1.94 -6.76 -11.17
CA LEU A 226 2.09 -8.11 -11.72
C LEU A 226 3.34 -8.85 -11.22
N ASP A 227 4.13 -8.24 -10.33
CA ASP A 227 5.30 -8.90 -9.75
C ASP A 227 4.89 -9.77 -8.55
N LYS A 228 4.98 -11.10 -8.70
CA LYS A 228 4.62 -12.08 -7.67
C LYS A 228 5.31 -11.84 -6.33
N ALA A 229 6.57 -11.39 -6.32
CA ALA A 229 7.29 -11.12 -5.07
C ALA A 229 6.73 -9.87 -4.35
N VAL A 230 6.33 -8.86 -5.13
CA VAL A 230 5.60 -7.69 -4.61
C VAL A 230 4.26 -8.10 -4.03
N LEU A 231 3.46 -8.88 -4.77
CA LEU A 231 2.14 -9.32 -4.34
C LEU A 231 2.21 -10.18 -3.07
N THR A 232 3.18 -11.10 -3.00
CA THR A 232 3.41 -11.94 -1.81
C THR A 232 3.69 -11.08 -0.57
N LYS A 233 4.57 -10.09 -0.71
CA LYS A 233 4.87 -9.14 0.38
C LYS A 233 3.65 -8.31 0.76
N GLN A 234 2.84 -7.88 -0.20
CA GLN A 234 1.63 -7.10 0.07
C GLN A 234 0.54 -7.92 0.74
N ILE A 235 0.30 -9.17 0.33
CA ILE A 235 -0.63 -10.09 1.00
C ILE A 235 -0.17 -10.35 2.42
N HIS A 236 1.13 -10.58 2.62
CA HIS A 236 1.68 -10.72 3.97
C HIS A 236 1.41 -9.46 4.82
N GLN A 237 1.64 -8.27 4.24
CA GLN A 237 1.36 -7.00 4.90
C GLN A 237 -0.12 -6.73 5.13
N LEU A 238 -1.02 -7.21 4.26
CA LEU A 238 -2.47 -7.04 4.42
C LEU A 238 -2.95 -7.67 5.71
N PHE A 239 -2.49 -8.86 6.04
CA PHE A 239 -3.00 -9.61 7.19
C PHE A 239 -2.10 -9.53 8.43
N ASN A 240 -0.89 -8.96 8.30
CA ASN A 240 -0.05 -8.64 9.44
C ASN A 240 -0.74 -7.66 10.40
N GLY A 241 -0.69 -7.96 11.70
CA GLY A 241 -1.40 -7.26 12.76
C GLY A 241 -2.84 -7.73 12.97
N TYR A 242 -3.33 -8.69 12.18
CA TYR A 242 -4.65 -9.29 12.36
C TYR A 242 -4.55 -10.81 12.58
N PHE A 243 -4.17 -11.59 11.56
CA PHE A 243 -4.03 -13.04 11.69
C PHE A 243 -2.67 -13.47 12.27
N TRP A 244 -1.65 -12.64 12.12
CA TRP A 244 -0.32 -12.86 12.69
C TRP A 244 0.36 -11.54 13.00
N TYR A 245 1.42 -11.61 13.80
CA TYR A 245 2.30 -10.48 14.11
C TYR A 245 3.72 -10.88 13.72
N THR A 246 4.19 -10.32 12.61
CA THR A 246 5.56 -10.49 12.14
C THR A 246 6.21 -9.11 12.05
N TRP A 247 7.38 -9.00 12.67
CA TRP A 247 8.27 -7.84 12.62
C TRP A 247 9.07 -7.86 11.32
#